data_AF-A0AAC9J4T1-F1
#
_entry.id   AF-A0AAC9J4T1-F1
#
_cell.length_a   1.000
_cell.length_b   1.000
_cell.length_c   1.000
_cell.angle_alpha   90.00
_cell.angle_beta   90.00
_cell.angle_gamma   90.00
#
_symmetry.space_group_name_H-M   'P 1'
#
loop_
_entity.id
_entity.type
_entity.pdbx_description
1 polymer ?
#
loop_
_entity_poly.entity_id
_entity_poly.type
_entity_poly.pdbx_seq_one_letter_code
_entity_poly.pdbx_strand_id
1 'polypeptide(L)'
;MTVPIYGFDKDSFIFQEQFEEETQLGEWYRNSNSLSGGQWQKIGLYRLIYREAYIYLLDEPTNNLDKKALENFKDFLDPIRHNSLIIIVSHDEHFLAQNCTEIYEMSENGMTERGEVFVEN
;
A
#
# COMPACT_ATOMS: atom_id res chain seq x y z
N MET A 1 4.38 -14.38 -0.31
CA MET A 1 5.19 -13.26 0.20
C MET A 1 4.19 -12.18 0.59
N THR A 2 4.11 -11.85 1.88
CA THR A 2 3.21 -10.82 2.43
C THR A 2 3.88 -9.46 2.33
N VAL A 3 3.06 -8.44 2.09
CA VAL A 3 3.46 -7.04 1.91
C VAL A 3 3.08 -6.30 3.18
N PRO A 4 4.05 -5.74 3.94
CA PRO A 4 3.71 -4.99 5.14
C PRO A 4 3.03 -3.65 4.77
N ILE A 5 1.98 -3.33 5.51
CA ILE A 5 1.21 -2.09 5.33
C ILE A 5 0.99 -1.48 6.71
N TYR A 6 1.28 -0.19 6.85
CA TYR A 6 1.17 0.52 8.12
C TYR A 6 0.28 1.75 7.99
N GLY A 7 -0.46 2.07 9.05
CA GLY A 7 -1.26 3.29 9.16
C GLY A 7 -0.91 4.04 10.45
N PHE A 8 -0.97 5.37 10.42
CA PHE A 8 -0.74 6.20 11.61
C PHE A 8 -1.95 7.10 11.82
N ASP A 9 -2.55 7.01 13.01
CA ASP A 9 -3.50 8.04 13.47
C ASP A 9 -2.74 9.11 14.31
N LYS A 10 -3.47 10.09 14.87
CA LYS A 10 -2.86 11.20 15.63
C LYS A 10 -2.18 10.78 16.93
N ASP A 11 -2.63 9.69 17.54
CA ASP A 11 -2.29 9.28 18.90
C ASP A 11 -1.72 7.85 18.97
N SER A 12 -1.69 7.11 17.86
CA SER A 12 -1.31 5.70 17.83
C SER A 12 -0.67 5.24 16.50
N PHE A 13 0.33 4.36 16.66
CA PHE A 13 0.96 3.63 15.57
C PHE A 13 0.15 2.37 15.29
N ILE A 14 -0.40 2.25 14.09
CA ILE A 14 -1.20 1.10 13.69
C ILE A 14 -0.34 0.23 12.77
N PHE A 15 0.34 -0.73 13.38
CA PHE A 15 1.03 -1.78 12.65
C PHE A 15 0.00 -2.77 12.10
N GLN A 16 0.03 -3.06 10.80
CA GLN A 16 -0.74 -4.17 10.26
C GLN A 16 0.21 -5.16 9.60
N GLU A 17 0.61 -6.18 10.37
CA GLU A 17 1.06 -7.43 9.75
C GLU A 17 -0.13 -7.99 8.98
N GLN A 18 0.05 -8.34 7.70
CA GLN A 18 -1.06 -8.82 6.88
C GLN A 18 -1.69 -10.05 7.54
N PHE A 19 -2.92 -9.82 8.02
CA PHE A 19 -3.74 -10.75 8.77
C PHE A 19 -3.13 -11.25 10.09
N GLU A 20 -3.26 -10.43 11.15
CA GLU A 20 -3.02 -10.87 12.53
C GLU A 20 -3.60 -12.26 12.79
N GLU A 21 -2.76 -13.13 13.35
CA GLU A 21 -3.08 -14.53 13.57
C GLU A 21 -4.29 -14.77 14.48
N GLU A 22 -4.65 -13.76 15.27
CA GLU A 22 -5.74 -13.76 16.24
C GLU A 22 -7.08 -13.26 15.66
N THR A 23 -7.11 -12.77 14.42
CA THR A 23 -8.36 -12.34 13.77
C THR A 23 -8.98 -13.49 12.97
N GLN A 24 -10.31 -13.55 12.93
CA GLN A 24 -11.04 -14.52 12.08
C GLN A 24 -10.58 -14.45 10.61
N LEU A 25 -10.23 -13.26 10.14
CA LEU A 25 -9.67 -13.03 8.81
C LEU A 25 -8.28 -13.65 8.62
N GLY A 26 -7.42 -13.67 9.64
CA GLY A 26 -6.12 -14.35 9.59
C GLY A 26 -6.20 -15.85 9.67
N GLU A 27 -7.16 -16.39 10.42
CA GLU A 27 -7.48 -17.81 10.34
C GLU A 27 -7.95 -18.21 8.93
N TRP A 28 -8.79 -17.39 8.30
CA TRP A 28 -9.22 -17.62 6.92
C TRP A 28 -8.08 -17.49 5.92
N TYR A 29 -7.16 -16.54 6.10
CA TYR A 29 -5.98 -16.42 5.24
C TYR A 29 -5.11 -17.68 5.26
N ARG A 30 -4.88 -18.28 6.44
CA ARG A 30 -4.10 -19.52 6.58
C ARG A 30 -4.80 -20.75 6.03
N ASN A 31 -6.11 -20.85 6.26
CA ASN A 31 -6.86 -22.10 6.02
C ASN A 31 -7.64 -22.10 4.70
N SER A 32 -7.74 -20.96 4.02
CA SER A 32 -8.51 -20.85 2.78
C SER A 32 -7.65 -20.88 1.54
N ASN A 33 -7.94 -21.83 0.66
CA ASN A 33 -7.47 -21.83 -0.73
C ASN A 33 -8.47 -21.17 -1.70
N SER A 34 -9.55 -20.56 -1.18
CA SER A 34 -10.62 -20.01 -2.04
C SER A 34 -10.29 -18.64 -2.62
N LEU A 35 -9.31 -17.93 -2.04
CA LEU A 35 -8.87 -16.61 -2.49
C LEU A 35 -7.41 -16.66 -2.94
N SER A 36 -7.12 -16.04 -4.08
CA SER A 36 -5.76 -15.87 -4.57
C SER A 36 -4.99 -14.84 -3.72
N GLY A 37 -3.65 -14.86 -3.81
CA GLY A 37 -2.80 -13.87 -3.14
C GLY A 37 -3.20 -12.43 -3.49
N GLY A 38 -3.51 -12.14 -4.76
CA GLY A 38 -3.98 -10.82 -5.18
C GLY A 38 -5.35 -10.44 -4.62
N GLN A 39 -6.25 -11.40 -4.40
CA GLN A 39 -7.54 -11.14 -3.74
C GLN A 39 -7.34 -10.81 -2.25
N TRP A 40 -6.47 -11.54 -1.57
CA TRP A 40 -6.09 -11.24 -0.18
C TRP A 40 -5.43 -9.87 -0.05
N GLN A 41 -4.58 -9.49 -1.00
CA GLN A 41 -3.95 -8.18 -1.04
C GLN A 41 -4.97 -7.04 -1.21
N LYS A 42 -5.96 -7.21 -2.10
CA LYS A 42 -7.07 -6.25 -2.25
C LYS A 42 -7.86 -6.09 -0.95
N ILE A 43 -8.14 -7.19 -0.24
CA ILE A 43 -8.81 -7.13 1.08
C ILE A 43 -7.96 -6.34 2.08
N GLY A 44 -6.65 -6.56 2.12
CA GLY A 44 -5.74 -5.77 2.95
C GLY A 44 -5.79 -4.28 2.65
N LEU A 45 -5.71 -3.90 1.37
CA LEU A 45 -5.79 -2.51 0.92
C LEU A 45 -7.12 -1.85 1.29
N TYR A 46 -8.26 -2.52 1.07
CA TYR A 46 -9.56 -1.98 1.45
C TYR A 46 -9.71 -1.79 2.97
N ARG A 47 -9.17 -2.71 3.78
CA ARG A 47 -9.17 -2.58 5.25
C ARG A 47 -8.37 -1.37 5.70
N LEU A 48 -7.25 -1.09 5.04
CA LEU A 48 -6.42 0.07 5.32
C LEU A 48 -7.17 1.37 5.01
N ILE A 49 -7.78 1.47 3.82
CA ILE A 49 -8.55 2.64 3.38
C ILE A 49 -9.66 2.96 4.38
N TYR A 50 -10.39 1.94 4.84
CA TYR A 50 -11.50 2.11 5.78
C TYR A 50 -11.09 2.60 7.18
N ARG A 51 -9.78 2.63 7.50
CA ARG A 51 -9.29 3.10 8.80
C ARG A 51 -9.11 4.62 8.89
N GLU A 52 -9.22 5.37 7.80
CA GLU A 52 -9.11 6.84 7.80
C GLU A 52 -7.86 7.37 8.54
N ALA A 53 -6.69 6.78 8.25
CA ALA A 53 -5.41 7.18 8.86
C ALA A 53 -4.89 8.50 8.27
N TYR A 54 -4.06 9.22 9.02
CA TYR A 54 -3.40 10.44 8.54
C TYR A 54 -2.16 10.12 7.70
N ILE A 55 -1.47 9.01 7.99
CA ILE A 55 -0.32 8.53 7.23
C ILE A 55 -0.53 7.06 6.88
N TYR A 56 -0.24 6.69 5.63
CA TYR A 56 -0.23 5.33 5.13
C TYR A 56 1.18 5.00 4.64
N LEU A 57 1.74 3.86 5.05
CA LEU A 57 3.03 3.34 4.57
C LEU A 57 2.79 2.00 3.90
N LEU A 58 3.05 1.93 2.59
CA LEU A 58 2.79 0.76 1.76
C LEU A 58 4.13 0.20 1.27
N ASP A 59 4.52 -1.00 1.71
CA ASP A 59 5.79 -1.61 1.30
C ASP A 59 5.60 -2.72 0.26
N GLU A 60 5.94 -2.44 -0.99
CA GLU A 60 5.69 -3.28 -2.18
C GLU A 60 4.20 -3.62 -2.42
N PRO A 61 3.27 -2.64 -2.38
CA PRO A 61 1.82 -2.91 -2.38
C PRO A 61 1.28 -3.50 -3.68
N THR A 62 2.10 -3.59 -4.71
CA THR A 62 1.78 -4.13 -6.03
C THR A 62 2.13 -5.61 -6.18
N ASN A 63 2.92 -6.17 -5.27
CA ASN A 63 3.31 -7.58 -5.33
C ASN A 63 2.05 -8.47 -5.42
N ASN A 64 2.09 -9.53 -6.23
CA ASN A 64 0.96 -10.45 -6.43
C ASN A 64 -0.33 -9.82 -7.02
N LEU A 65 -0.34 -8.54 -7.40
CA LEU A 65 -1.45 -7.95 -8.14
C LEU A 65 -1.35 -8.29 -9.63
N ASP A 66 -2.48 -8.61 -10.25
CA ASP A 66 -2.55 -8.74 -11.69
C ASP A 66 -2.49 -7.36 -12.37
N LYS A 67 -2.23 -7.33 -13.67
CA LYS A 67 -2.11 -6.08 -14.45
C LYS A 67 -3.35 -5.19 -14.32
N LYS A 68 -4.54 -5.78 -14.25
CA LYS A 68 -5.79 -5.03 -14.10
C LYS A 68 -5.90 -4.39 -12.72
N ALA A 69 -5.45 -5.07 -11.67
CA ALA A 69 -5.41 -4.54 -10.31
C ALA A 69 -4.38 -3.41 -10.16
N LEU A 70 -3.26 -3.51 -10.87
CA LEU A 70 -2.27 -2.43 -11.00
C LEU A 70 -2.84 -1.20 -11.71
N GLU A 71 -3.52 -1.39 -12.84
CA GLU A 71 -4.17 -0.29 -13.58
C GLU A 71 -5.21 0.46 -12.74
N ASN A 72 -5.89 -0.25 -11.84
CA ASN A 72 -6.88 0.35 -10.92
C ASN A 72 -6.27 0.72 -9.55
N PHE A 73 -4.95 0.73 -9.38
CA PHE A 73 -4.33 1.05 -8.08
C PHE A 73 -4.66 2.49 -7.65
N LYS A 74 -4.78 3.41 -8.61
CA LYS A 74 -5.25 4.79 -8.39
C LYS A 74 -6.60 4.84 -7.68
N ASP A 75 -7.55 3.96 -8.06
CA ASP A 75 -8.88 3.88 -7.43
C ASP A 75 -8.81 3.49 -5.95
N PHE A 76 -7.77 2.76 -5.52
CA PHE A 76 -7.55 2.44 -4.11
C PHE A 76 -7.01 3.65 -3.33
N LEU A 77 -6.17 4.48 -3.95
CA LEU A 77 -5.57 5.64 -3.31
C LEU A 77 -6.51 6.85 -3.31
N ASP A 78 -7.39 6.98 -4.31
CA ASP A 78 -8.28 8.13 -4.51
C ASP A 78 -9.14 8.49 -3.27
N PRO A 79 -9.72 7.53 -2.52
CA PRO A 79 -10.47 7.84 -1.31
C PRO A 79 -9.65 8.49 -0.19
N ILE A 80 -8.33 8.25 -0.13
CA ILE A 80 -7.46 8.65 0.98
C ILE A 80 -6.43 9.74 0.62
N ARG A 81 -6.09 9.90 -0.65
CA ARG A 81 -5.04 10.81 -1.14
C ARG A 81 -5.26 12.29 -0.81
N HIS A 82 -6.50 12.71 -0.54
CA HIS A 82 -6.82 14.13 -0.34
C HIS A 82 -6.54 14.63 1.07
N ASN A 83 -6.56 13.75 2.08
CA ASN A 83 -6.48 14.14 3.49
C ASN A 83 -5.36 13.43 4.26
N SER A 84 -4.54 12.64 3.56
CA SER A 84 -3.54 11.78 4.18
C SER A 84 -2.23 11.80 3.40
N LEU A 85 -1.12 11.58 4.11
CA LEU A 85 0.18 11.32 3.51
C LEU A 85 0.28 9.83 3.17
N ILE A 86 0.67 9.50 1.94
CA ILE A 86 0.86 8.12 1.51
C ILE A 86 2.32 7.96 1.11
N ILE A 87 3.03 7.09 1.82
CA ILE A 87 4.42 6.73 1.55
C ILE A 87 4.40 5.35 0.92
N ILE A 88 4.94 5.23 -0.29
CA ILE A 88 5.03 3.95 -0.99
C ILE A 88 6.49 3.59 -1.20
N VAL A 89 6.86 2.39 -0.78
CA VAL A 89 8.16 1.77 -1.08
C VAL A 89 7.93 0.76 -2.18
N SER A 90 8.65 0.91 -3.30
CA SER A 90 8.64 -0.08 -4.36
C SER A 90 9.90 0.00 -5.21
N HIS A 91 10.28 -1.12 -5.81
CA HIS A 91 11.30 -1.20 -6.85
C HIS A 91 10.77 -0.88 -8.26
N ASP A 92 9.46 -0.69 -8.45
CA ASP A 92 8.86 -0.37 -9.76
C ASP A 92 8.75 1.15 -9.98
N GLU A 93 9.71 1.70 -10.71
CA GLU A 93 9.76 3.14 -11.03
C GLU A 93 8.53 3.63 -11.82
N HIS A 94 7.96 2.79 -12.68
CA HIS A 94 6.83 3.18 -13.52
C HIS A 94 5.56 3.29 -12.67
N PHE A 95 5.36 2.34 -11.77
CA PHE A 95 4.29 2.39 -10.78
C PHE A 95 4.40 3.62 -9.89
N LEU A 96 5.59 3.92 -9.35
CA LEU A 96 5.82 5.11 -8.54
C LEU A 96 5.52 6.40 -9.32
N ALA A 97 5.99 6.50 -10.57
CA ALA A 97 5.74 7.66 -11.42
C ALA A 97 4.25 7.87 -11.75
N GLN A 98 3.43 6.83 -11.76
CA GLN A 98 2.00 6.97 -12.02
C GLN A 98 1.18 7.35 -10.78
N ASN A 99 1.65 7.02 -9.58
CA ASN A 99 0.84 7.05 -8.35
C ASN A 99 1.36 8.02 -7.28
N CYS A 100 2.62 8.47 -7.37
CA CYS A 100 3.23 9.36 -6.39
C CYS A 100 3.36 10.79 -6.94
N THR A 101 3.27 11.78 -6.04
CA THR A 101 3.51 13.20 -6.35
C THR A 101 4.99 13.56 -6.24
N GLU A 102 5.74 12.86 -5.39
CA GLU A 102 7.16 13.03 -5.15
C GLU A 102 7.83 11.66 -5.10
N ILE A 103 9.05 11.55 -5.65
CA ILE A 103 9.82 10.31 -5.64
C ILE A 103 11.19 10.55 -5.03
N TYR A 104 11.52 9.72 -4.04
CA TYR A 104 12.83 9.65 -3.41
C TYR A 104 13.50 8.33 -3.75
N GLU A 105 14.78 8.41 -4.13
CA GLU A 105 15.62 7.25 -4.39
C GLU A 105 16.53 7.01 -3.17
N MET A 106 16.56 5.77 -2.67
CA MET A 106 17.40 5.39 -1.55
C MET A 106 18.59 4.55 -2.04
N SER A 107 19.80 4.97 -1.66
CA SER A 107 21.05 4.32 -2.02
C SER A 107 21.97 4.17 -0.80
N GLU A 108 23.12 3.51 -0.98
CA GLU A 108 24.17 3.44 0.06
C GLU A 108 24.67 4.82 0.51
N ASN A 109 24.55 5.83 -0.36
CA ASN A 109 24.97 7.20 -0.08
C ASN A 109 23.88 8.05 0.59
N GLY A 110 22.75 7.44 0.94
CA GLY A 110 21.59 8.12 1.51
C GLY A 110 20.44 8.27 0.51
N MET A 111 19.51 9.17 0.84
CA MET A 111 18.29 9.40 0.09
C MET A 111 18.41 10.67 -0.76
N THR A 112 18.05 10.58 -2.04
CA THR A 112 18.08 11.69 -2.99
C THR A 112 16.70 11.89 -3.60
N GLU A 113 16.23 13.13 -3.66
CA GLU A 113 14.99 13.49 -4.34
C GLU A 113 15.19 13.40 -5.86
N ARG A 114 14.31 12.66 -6.56
CA ARG A 114 14.36 12.52 -8.01
C ARG A 114 13.54 13.60 -8.73
N GLY A 115 12.61 14.24 -8.04
CA GLY A 115 11.78 15.37 -8.48
C GLY A 115 10.28 15.17 -8.29
N GLU A 116 9.50 16.22 -8.56
CA GLU A 116 8.03 16.19 -8.56
C GLU A 116 7.49 15.50 -9.82
N VAL A 117 6.46 14.68 -9.65
CA VAL A 117 5.74 14.03 -10.75
C VAL A 117 4.32 14.59 -10.82
N PHE A 118 4.00 15.22 -11.96
CA PHE A 118 2.65 15.70 -12.22
C PHE A 118 1.77 14.52 -12.63
N VAL A 119 0.99 14.01 -11.67
CA VAL A 119 -0.09 13.07 -11.98
C VAL A 119 -1.21 13.86 -12.66
N GLU A 120 -1.43 13.64 -13.95
CA GLU A 120 -2.62 14.17 -14.63
C GLU A 120 -3.86 13.58 -13.94
N ASN A 121 -4.67 14.46 -13.36
CA ASN A 121 -5.85 14.08 -12.58
C ASN A 121 -6.98 13.62 -13.48
#